data_AF-A0A4V1EHB2-F1
#
_entry.id   AF-A0A4V1EHB2-F1
#
_cell.length_a   1.000
_cell.length_b   1.000
_cell.length_c   1.000
_cell.angle_alpha   90.00
_cell.angle_beta   90.00
_cell.angle_gamma   90.00
#
_symmetry.space_group_name_H-M   'P 1'
#
loop_
_entity.id
_entity.type
_entity.pdbx_description
1 polymer ?
#
loop_
_entity_poly.entity_id
_entity_poly.type
_entity_poly.pdbx_seq_one_letter_code
_entity_poly.pdbx_strand_id
1 'polypeptide(L)'
;MTAYGKTSGHDVPNPPPARFATLVRLPAFAAVATFIVALAAVIGTWRIVHDQLQRAALARFEWRAAQTTVDLRNKLGACEEILRGASGLIAVTAVTSATPPVAAQLSASPAAPVSPDAWRRYVSHLDLDEKQPAVRALGYATATSDGVVRVAADIKSDSAPEAKAAADSSVSASALVPVTLMYPQRSEAAPLAYDLGRDPSRRSALLRAADTGQPALIAHPVAFDTRTDSRRPRFELYLPVYRSASLSATKEARRADVAGFVVAHLDAEWLLGSLEVHERNIDLQVYSGAPANLLYATSDALDNAPAQTLFSRTETLRFGGEPLTLIYTTDDRYLGFGDTVSTALVLVLGVLASVFMAALVYLIARERPTA
;
A
#
# COMPACT_ATOMS: atom_id res chain seq x y z
N MET A 1 -35.37 74.00 -80.08
CA MET A 1 -36.66 73.39 -79.70
C MET A 1 -36.40 72.63 -78.40
N THR A 2 -36.89 73.16 -77.26
CA THR A 2 -37.20 72.51 -75.94
C THR A 2 -36.18 71.51 -75.33
N ALA A 3 -35.78 71.55 -74.05
CA ALA A 3 -36.33 72.19 -72.85
C ALA A 3 -35.32 72.12 -71.66
N TYR A 4 -35.46 73.04 -70.69
CA TYR A 4 -35.38 72.89 -69.21
C TYR A 4 -34.42 71.84 -68.61
N GLY A 5 -33.47 72.09 -67.70
CA GLY A 5 -33.33 73.11 -66.65
C GLY A 5 -33.62 72.52 -65.25
N LYS A 6 -32.60 72.23 -64.40
CA LYS A 6 -32.68 72.34 -62.92
C LYS A 6 -31.36 72.04 -62.15
N THR A 7 -30.77 73.13 -61.64
CA THR A 7 -30.17 73.41 -60.31
C THR A 7 -29.47 72.32 -59.48
N SER A 8 -28.21 72.63 -59.16
CA SER A 8 -27.41 72.14 -58.03
C SER A 8 -28.02 72.48 -56.66
N GLY A 9 -27.97 71.54 -55.72
CA GLY A 9 -28.21 71.73 -54.30
C GLY A 9 -27.20 70.93 -53.49
N HIS A 10 -26.36 71.62 -52.72
CA HIS A 10 -25.47 71.08 -51.71
C HIS A 10 -26.30 70.87 -50.42
N ASP A 11 -26.31 69.67 -49.83
CA ASP A 11 -26.77 69.51 -48.45
C ASP A 11 -26.10 68.31 -47.73
N VAL A 12 -25.38 68.67 -46.67
CA VAL A 12 -24.96 68.00 -45.41
C VAL A 12 -24.78 66.46 -45.34
N PRO A 13 -23.62 65.96 -44.86
CA PRO A 13 -23.48 64.55 -44.51
C PRO A 13 -24.31 64.21 -43.25
N ASN A 14 -25.22 63.24 -43.37
CA ASN A 14 -25.95 62.63 -42.25
C ASN A 14 -24.96 62.12 -41.18
N PRO A 15 -25.13 62.46 -39.88
CA PRO A 15 -24.41 61.77 -38.82
C PRO A 15 -24.91 60.32 -38.73
N PRO A 16 -24.03 59.33 -38.45
CA PRO A 16 -24.45 57.94 -38.30
C PRO A 16 -25.43 57.78 -37.12
N PRO A 17 -26.36 56.80 -37.18
CA PRO A 17 -27.42 56.67 -36.19
C PRO A 17 -26.86 56.37 -34.80
N ALA A 18 -27.07 57.32 -33.88
CA ALA A 18 -26.75 57.25 -32.44
C ALA A 18 -27.63 56.24 -31.67
N ARG A 19 -27.83 55.03 -32.18
CA ARG A 19 -28.64 53.99 -31.53
C ARG A 19 -27.86 53.14 -30.51
N PHE A 20 -26.52 53.17 -30.57
CA PHE A 20 -25.67 52.51 -29.57
C PHE A 20 -25.36 53.38 -28.34
N ALA A 21 -25.52 54.70 -28.42
CA ALA A 21 -25.15 55.61 -27.33
C ALA A 21 -26.27 55.86 -26.30
N THR A 22 -27.53 55.55 -26.62
CA THR A 22 -28.69 55.85 -25.75
C THR A 22 -29.12 54.70 -24.84
N LEU A 23 -28.77 53.45 -25.16
CA LEU A 23 -29.07 52.30 -24.29
C LEU A 23 -28.25 52.28 -22.99
N VAL A 24 -27.08 52.93 -23.00
CA VAL A 24 -26.19 53.07 -21.84
C VAL A 24 -26.75 54.05 -20.78
N ARG A 25 -27.80 54.82 -21.10
CA ARG A 25 -28.39 55.83 -20.20
C ARG A 25 -29.58 55.38 -19.38
N LEU A 26 -30.06 54.13 -19.53
CA LEU A 26 -31.11 53.61 -18.64
C LEU A 26 -30.48 53.09 -17.34
N PRO A 27 -30.90 53.57 -16.15
CA PRO A 27 -30.39 53.12 -14.85
C PRO A 27 -30.48 51.60 -14.67
N ALA A 28 -31.46 50.97 -15.31
CA ALA A 28 -31.62 49.52 -15.36
C ALA A 28 -30.45 48.80 -16.07
N PHE A 29 -29.90 49.36 -17.14
CA PHE A 29 -28.79 48.73 -17.87
C PHE A 29 -27.50 48.70 -17.02
N ALA A 30 -27.19 49.81 -16.34
CA ALA A 30 -26.04 49.89 -15.44
C ALA A 30 -26.16 48.94 -14.23
N ALA A 31 -27.36 48.81 -13.66
CA ALA A 31 -27.62 47.87 -12.57
C ALA A 31 -27.48 46.41 -13.01
N VAL A 32 -28.03 46.05 -14.18
CA VAL A 32 -27.91 44.70 -14.76
C VAL A 32 -26.46 44.37 -15.11
N ALA A 33 -25.73 45.30 -15.72
CA ALA A 33 -24.31 45.09 -16.03
C ALA A 33 -23.48 44.87 -14.76
N THR A 34 -23.72 45.65 -13.70
CA THR A 34 -23.05 45.49 -12.40
C THR A 34 -23.36 44.14 -11.77
N PHE A 35 -24.64 43.71 -11.81
CA PHE A 35 -25.06 42.40 -11.32
C PHE A 35 -24.36 41.26 -12.07
N ILE A 36 -24.30 41.30 -13.40
CA ILE A 36 -23.66 40.26 -14.21
C ILE A 36 -22.17 40.16 -13.89
N VAL A 37 -21.48 41.29 -13.77
CA VAL A 37 -20.04 41.31 -13.42
C VAL A 37 -19.80 40.75 -12.03
N ALA A 38 -20.58 41.17 -11.03
CA ALA A 38 -20.47 40.67 -9.66
C ALA A 38 -20.76 39.16 -9.59
N LEU A 39 -21.81 38.70 -10.26
CA LEU A 39 -22.18 37.30 -10.33
C LEU A 39 -21.09 36.45 -11.01
N ALA A 40 -20.52 36.94 -12.11
CA ALA A 40 -19.41 36.27 -12.80
C ALA A 40 -18.17 36.16 -11.90
N ALA A 41 -17.84 37.21 -11.14
CA ALA A 41 -16.73 37.20 -10.19
C ALA A 41 -16.95 36.20 -9.03
N VAL A 42 -18.17 36.13 -8.49
CA VAL A 42 -18.54 35.16 -7.44
C VAL A 42 -18.47 33.73 -7.96
N ILE A 43 -19.06 33.45 -9.13
CA ILE A 43 -19.00 32.12 -9.76
C ILE A 43 -17.55 31.73 -10.07
N GLY A 44 -16.74 32.67 -10.58
CA GLY A 44 -15.32 32.44 -10.83
C GLY A 44 -14.55 32.08 -9.57
N THR A 45 -14.76 32.85 -8.49
CA THR A 45 -14.12 32.60 -7.19
C THR A 45 -14.56 31.26 -6.60
N TRP A 46 -15.86 30.95 -6.65
CA TRP A 46 -16.41 29.68 -6.18
C TRP A 46 -15.81 28.49 -6.93
N ARG A 47 -15.68 28.57 -8.27
CA ARG A 47 -15.03 27.52 -9.06
C ARG A 47 -13.56 27.35 -8.69
N ILE A 48 -12.82 28.45 -8.55
CA ILE A 48 -11.40 28.39 -8.15
C ILE A 48 -11.24 27.73 -6.78
N VAL A 49 -12.06 28.11 -5.80
CA VAL A 49 -12.03 27.53 -4.45
C VAL A 49 -12.40 26.05 -4.50
N HIS A 50 -13.45 25.68 -5.23
CA HIS A 50 -13.87 24.29 -5.38
C HIS A 50 -12.75 23.42 -6.01
N ASP A 51 -12.14 23.90 -7.09
CA ASP A 51 -11.03 23.23 -7.77
C ASP A 51 -9.78 23.15 -6.87
N GLN A 52 -9.56 24.14 -6.01
CA GLN A 52 -8.45 24.11 -5.04
C GLN A 52 -8.69 23.08 -3.94
N LEU A 53 -9.92 22.98 -3.42
CA LEU A 53 -10.27 22.00 -2.40
C LEU A 53 -10.14 20.57 -2.94
N GLN A 54 -10.61 20.29 -4.15
CA GLN A 54 -10.45 18.98 -4.77
C GLN A 54 -8.98 18.63 -5.04
N ARG A 55 -8.18 19.58 -5.56
CA ARG A 55 -6.74 19.36 -5.77
C ARG A 55 -5.99 19.13 -4.47
N ALA A 56 -6.31 19.88 -3.42
CA ALA A 56 -5.72 19.69 -2.10
C ALA A 56 -6.11 18.32 -1.51
N ALA A 57 -7.36 17.89 -1.68
CA ALA A 57 -7.84 16.57 -1.25
C ALA A 57 -7.11 15.44 -1.98
N LEU A 58 -6.98 15.52 -3.31
CA LEU A 58 -6.24 14.54 -4.10
C LEU A 58 -4.76 14.49 -3.70
N ALA A 59 -4.08 15.64 -3.58
CA ALA A 59 -2.67 15.69 -3.19
C ALA A 59 -2.46 15.11 -1.78
N ARG A 60 -3.38 15.38 -0.84
CA ARG A 60 -3.36 14.77 0.50
C ARG A 60 -3.55 13.26 0.43
N PHE A 61 -4.53 12.77 -0.34
CA PHE A 61 -4.76 11.35 -0.56
C PHE A 61 -3.51 10.65 -1.12
N GLU A 62 -2.92 11.22 -2.17
CA GLU A 62 -1.70 10.70 -2.79
C GLU A 62 -0.52 10.65 -1.83
N TRP A 63 -0.30 11.72 -1.07
CA TRP A 63 0.76 11.78 -0.08
C TRP A 63 0.56 10.75 1.05
N ARG A 64 -0.68 10.60 1.54
CA ARG A 64 -1.02 9.60 2.56
C ARG A 64 -0.83 8.18 2.06
N ALA A 65 -1.35 7.84 0.88
CA ALA A 65 -1.18 6.52 0.28
C ALA A 65 0.31 6.14 0.17
N ALA A 66 1.14 7.07 -0.32
CA ALA A 66 2.58 6.87 -0.41
C ALA A 66 3.24 6.69 0.97
N GLN A 67 2.84 7.50 1.96
CA GLN A 67 3.37 7.39 3.32
C GLN A 67 3.01 6.04 3.96
N THR A 68 1.77 5.57 3.80
CA THR A 68 1.32 4.28 4.32
C THR A 68 2.12 3.11 3.74
N THR A 69 2.44 3.14 2.44
CA THR A 69 3.33 2.14 1.82
C THR A 69 4.74 2.18 2.41
N VAL A 70 5.28 3.39 2.66
CA VAL A 70 6.59 3.57 3.30
C VAL A 70 6.59 3.05 4.73
N ASP A 71 5.54 3.33 5.50
CA ASP A 71 5.40 2.86 6.88
C ASP A 71 5.32 1.33 6.95
N LEU A 72 4.58 0.69 6.03
CA LEU A 72 4.57 -0.78 5.93
C LEU A 72 5.96 -1.33 5.60
N ARG A 73 6.68 -0.71 4.65
CA ARG A 73 8.06 -1.11 4.33
C ARG A 73 8.97 -0.99 5.55
N ASN A 74 8.87 0.10 6.31
CA ASN A 74 9.69 0.33 7.50
C ASN A 74 9.40 -0.72 8.58
N LYS A 75 8.12 -1.06 8.81
CA LYS A 75 7.73 -2.13 9.75
C LYS A 75 8.27 -3.49 9.33
N LEU A 76 8.19 -3.84 8.04
CA LEU A 76 8.78 -5.07 7.51
C LEU A 76 10.31 -5.09 7.65
N GLY A 77 10.95 -3.94 7.45
CA GLY A 77 12.38 -3.74 7.70
C GLY A 77 12.77 -3.98 9.16
N ALA A 78 11.98 -3.48 10.12
CA ALA A 78 12.20 -3.75 11.54
C ALA A 78 12.09 -5.25 11.87
N CYS A 79 11.12 -5.96 11.28
CA CYS A 79 11.04 -7.41 11.40
C CYS A 79 12.30 -8.09 10.84
N GLU A 80 12.79 -7.67 9.67
CA GLU A 80 14.02 -8.18 9.07
C GLU A 80 15.25 -8.00 9.98
N GLU A 81 15.38 -6.84 10.64
CA GLU A 81 16.48 -6.58 11.58
C GLU A 81 16.52 -7.61 12.73
N ILE A 82 15.36 -8.04 13.24
CA ILE A 82 15.25 -9.08 14.26
C ILE A 82 15.77 -10.43 13.73
N LEU A 83 15.39 -10.82 12.50
CA LEU A 83 15.91 -12.04 11.88
C LEU A 83 17.42 -11.95 11.69
N ARG A 84 17.95 -10.80 11.27
CA ARG A 84 19.39 -10.60 11.10
C ARG A 84 20.13 -10.72 12.42
N GLY A 85 19.60 -10.16 13.50
CA GLY A 85 20.15 -10.34 14.86
C GLY A 85 20.18 -11.82 15.28
N ALA A 86 19.08 -12.54 15.05
CA ALA A 86 18.99 -13.96 15.37
C ALA A 86 19.92 -14.81 14.49
N SER A 87 20.04 -14.48 13.19
CA SER A 87 20.99 -15.11 12.28
C SER A 87 22.43 -14.92 12.73
N GLY A 88 22.78 -13.74 13.25
CA GLY A 88 24.10 -13.46 13.83
C GLY A 88 24.39 -14.36 15.04
N LEU A 89 23.43 -14.52 15.94
CA LEU A 89 23.55 -15.43 17.10
C LEU A 89 23.79 -16.88 16.66
N ILE A 90 23.00 -17.38 15.70
CA ILE A 90 23.15 -18.73 15.14
C ILE A 90 24.52 -18.90 14.46
N ALA A 91 24.95 -17.91 13.67
CA ALA A 91 26.22 -17.98 12.94
C ALA A 91 27.42 -18.05 13.89
N VAL A 92 27.47 -17.22 14.95
CA VAL A 92 28.59 -17.19 15.91
C VAL A 92 28.65 -18.47 16.75
N THR A 93 27.49 -18.97 17.17
CA THR A 93 27.41 -20.20 17.98
C THR A 93 27.74 -21.44 17.17
N ALA A 94 27.38 -21.48 15.89
CA ALA A 94 27.76 -22.54 14.96
C ALA A 94 29.28 -22.65 14.74
N VAL A 95 29.99 -21.52 14.71
CA VAL A 95 31.47 -21.50 14.62
C VAL A 95 32.11 -22.07 15.90
N THR A 96 31.52 -21.78 17.06
CA THR A 96 32.07 -22.19 18.36
C THR A 96 31.85 -23.67 18.66
N SER A 97 30.78 -24.27 18.10
CA SER A 97 30.43 -25.69 18.30
C SER A 97 31.12 -26.66 17.33
N ALA A 98 32.04 -26.19 16.48
CA ALA A 98 32.76 -26.98 15.48
C ALA A 98 33.71 -28.08 16.02
N THR A 99 33.74 -28.32 17.34
CA THR A 99 34.41 -29.49 17.95
C THR A 99 33.36 -30.44 18.55
N PRO A 100 32.68 -31.26 17.75
CA PRO A 100 31.75 -32.25 18.29
C PRO A 100 32.53 -33.41 18.95
N PRO A 101 32.10 -33.91 20.13
CA PRO A 101 32.60 -35.19 20.62
C PRO A 101 32.19 -36.31 19.65
N VAL A 102 33.12 -37.23 19.38
CA VAL A 102 33.00 -38.35 18.40
C VAL A 102 31.72 -39.17 18.55
N ALA A 103 31.12 -39.21 19.75
CA ALA A 103 29.87 -39.90 20.02
C ALA A 103 28.63 -39.29 19.33
N ALA A 104 28.62 -37.99 19.01
CA ALA A 104 27.48 -37.31 18.39
C ALA A 104 27.38 -37.54 16.87
N GLN A 105 28.45 -38.03 16.22
CA GLN A 105 28.48 -38.26 14.77
C GLN A 105 27.67 -39.49 14.32
N LEU A 106 27.35 -40.41 15.23
CA LEU A 106 26.71 -41.70 14.92
C LEU A 106 25.17 -41.66 14.95
N SER A 107 24.56 -40.50 15.23
CA SER A 107 23.11 -40.33 15.31
C SER A 107 22.70 -39.03 14.61
N ALA A 108 23.06 -38.88 13.33
CA ALA A 108 23.00 -37.62 12.61
C ALA A 108 21.56 -37.21 12.22
N SER A 109 20.80 -36.72 13.20
CA SER A 109 19.76 -35.71 12.95
C SER A 109 20.43 -34.33 12.95
N PRO A 110 20.13 -33.43 12.01
CA PRO A 110 20.75 -32.11 11.95
C PRO A 110 20.39 -31.28 13.19
N ALA A 111 21.30 -31.25 14.17
CA ALA A 111 21.11 -30.54 15.43
C ALA A 111 21.22 -29.02 15.24
N ALA A 112 20.40 -28.26 15.97
CA ALA A 112 20.53 -26.81 16.00
C ALA A 112 21.84 -26.39 16.69
N PRO A 113 22.51 -25.33 16.22
CA PRO A 113 23.79 -24.88 16.81
C PRO A 113 23.63 -24.24 18.20
N VAL A 114 22.40 -23.92 18.59
CA VAL A 114 22.04 -23.35 19.90
C VAL A 114 21.06 -24.28 20.61
N SER A 115 21.19 -24.41 21.93
CA SER A 115 20.26 -25.20 22.73
C SER A 115 18.87 -24.54 22.77
N PRO A 116 17.76 -25.32 22.86
CA PRO A 116 16.42 -24.75 22.98
C PRO A 116 16.26 -23.77 24.13
N ASP A 117 16.92 -24.00 25.28
CA ASP A 117 16.91 -23.06 26.42
C ASP A 117 17.58 -21.73 26.11
N ALA A 118 18.74 -21.75 25.45
CA ALA A 118 19.44 -20.53 25.07
C ALA A 118 18.63 -19.74 24.02
N TRP A 119 17.98 -20.43 23.07
CA TRP A 119 17.07 -19.81 22.11
C TRP A 119 15.88 -19.15 22.80
N ARG A 120 15.21 -19.86 23.71
CA ARG A 120 14.09 -19.31 24.49
C ARG A 120 14.49 -18.05 25.25
N ARG A 121 15.63 -18.07 25.94
CA ARG A 121 16.15 -16.89 26.64
C ARG A 121 16.44 -15.75 25.69
N TYR A 122 17.08 -16.00 24.55
CA TYR A 122 17.33 -14.96 23.56
C TYR A 122 16.03 -14.31 23.09
N VAL A 123 15.06 -15.12 22.64
CA VAL A 123 13.79 -14.62 22.10
C VAL A 123 12.96 -13.92 23.18
N SER A 124 12.99 -14.39 24.44
CA SER A 124 12.28 -13.71 25.53
C SER A 124 12.83 -12.32 25.82
N HIS A 125 14.13 -12.07 25.60
CA HIS A 125 14.73 -10.73 25.77
C HIS A 125 14.44 -9.78 24.59
N LEU A 126 13.98 -10.30 23.44
CA LEU A 126 13.49 -9.44 22.36
C LEU A 126 12.14 -8.81 22.69
N ASP A 127 11.43 -9.35 23.68
CA ASP A 127 10.14 -8.85 24.16
C ASP A 127 9.15 -8.63 23.00
N LEU A 128 8.90 -9.71 22.26
CA LEU A 128 8.11 -9.67 21.03
C LEU A 128 6.68 -9.17 21.25
N ASP A 129 6.07 -9.44 22.40
CA ASP A 129 4.70 -9.02 22.66
C ASP A 129 4.58 -7.49 22.90
N GLU A 130 5.57 -6.86 23.53
CA GLU A 130 5.52 -5.42 23.84
C GLU A 130 6.28 -4.55 22.82
N LYS A 131 7.48 -4.95 22.41
CA LYS A 131 8.37 -4.14 21.57
C LYS A 131 8.22 -4.43 20.09
N GLN A 132 7.88 -5.66 19.72
CA GLN A 132 7.84 -6.11 18.33
C GLN A 132 6.59 -6.95 18.02
N PRO A 133 5.37 -6.43 18.29
CA PRO A 133 4.11 -7.20 18.20
C PRO A 133 3.81 -7.73 16.80
N ALA A 134 4.46 -7.18 15.76
CA ALA A 134 4.44 -7.72 14.41
C ALA A 134 5.02 -9.14 14.31
N VAL A 135 5.97 -9.50 15.17
CA VAL A 135 6.65 -10.81 15.16
C VAL A 135 6.05 -11.68 16.25
N ARG A 136 5.34 -12.73 15.84
CA ARG A 136 4.58 -13.62 16.74
C ARG A 136 5.42 -14.77 17.28
N ALA A 137 6.34 -15.25 16.46
CA ALA A 137 7.27 -16.30 16.83
C ALA A 137 8.54 -16.22 15.97
N LEU A 138 9.66 -16.62 16.57
CA LEU A 138 10.95 -16.71 15.93
C LEU A 138 11.50 -18.13 16.07
N GLY A 139 11.99 -18.68 14.96
CA GLY A 139 12.49 -20.03 14.89
C GLY A 139 13.73 -20.18 14.03
N TYR A 140 14.27 -21.39 14.05
CA TYR A 140 15.36 -21.82 13.20
C TYR A 140 15.02 -23.19 12.63
N ALA A 141 15.19 -23.32 11.31
CA ALA A 141 15.07 -24.58 10.61
C ALA A 141 16.45 -25.00 10.12
N THR A 142 16.90 -26.18 10.55
CA THR A 142 18.21 -26.69 10.13
C THR A 142 18.10 -27.21 8.71
N ALA A 143 19.07 -26.89 7.86
CA ALA A 143 19.12 -27.39 6.50
C ALA A 143 20.43 -28.14 6.28
N THR A 144 20.35 -29.30 5.64
CA THR A 144 21.53 -29.97 5.10
C THR A 144 21.83 -29.41 3.72
N SER A 145 23.10 -29.43 3.30
CA SER A 145 23.49 -29.03 1.93
C SER A 145 22.67 -29.80 0.88
N ASP A 146 22.49 -31.10 1.10
CA ASP A 146 21.67 -31.95 0.23
C ASP A 146 20.18 -31.56 0.29
N GLY A 147 19.66 -31.16 1.45
CA GLY A 147 18.28 -30.74 1.63
C GLY A 147 17.91 -29.55 0.74
N VAL A 148 18.73 -28.49 0.74
CA VAL A 148 18.48 -27.29 -0.08
C VAL A 148 18.65 -27.58 -1.57
N VAL A 149 19.64 -28.40 -1.94
CA VAL A 149 19.85 -28.83 -3.34
C VAL A 149 18.66 -29.65 -3.85
N ARG A 150 18.09 -30.52 -3.01
CA ARG A 150 16.89 -31.30 -3.35
C ARG A 150 15.65 -30.42 -3.49
N VAL A 151 15.45 -29.46 -2.58
CA VAL A 151 14.38 -28.46 -2.72
C VAL A 151 14.48 -27.74 -4.07
N ALA A 152 15.70 -27.38 -4.50
CA ALA A 152 15.93 -26.74 -5.80
C ALA A 152 15.63 -27.66 -6.99
N ALA A 153 15.96 -28.96 -6.89
CA ALA A 153 15.67 -29.95 -7.91
C ALA A 153 14.16 -30.20 -8.04
N ASP A 154 13.46 -30.33 -6.91
CA ASP A 154 12.02 -30.60 -6.86
C ASP A 154 11.21 -29.43 -7.45
N ILE A 155 11.61 -28.18 -7.19
CA ILE A 155 10.98 -27.01 -7.84
C ILE A 155 11.17 -27.06 -9.36
N LYS A 156 12.35 -27.50 -9.83
CA LYS A 156 12.64 -27.61 -11.27
C LYS A 156 11.80 -28.70 -11.92
N SER A 157 11.58 -29.84 -11.26
CA SER A 157 10.70 -30.89 -11.77
C SER A 157 9.22 -30.51 -11.74
N ASP A 158 8.76 -29.79 -10.70
CA ASP A 158 7.38 -29.31 -10.59
C ASP A 158 7.03 -28.27 -11.66
N SER A 159 8.04 -27.56 -12.20
CA SER A 159 7.86 -26.62 -13.32
C SER A 159 7.74 -27.30 -14.70
N ALA A 160 7.92 -28.63 -14.79
CA ALA A 160 7.72 -29.39 -16.01
C ALA A 160 6.24 -29.84 -16.14
N PRO A 161 5.58 -29.63 -17.30
CA PRO A 161 4.13 -29.87 -17.48
C PRO A 161 3.65 -31.30 -17.17
N GLU A 162 4.53 -32.31 -17.30
CA GLU A 162 4.19 -33.73 -17.17
C GLU A 162 4.23 -34.26 -15.71
N ALA A 163 4.80 -33.51 -14.76
CA ALA A 163 5.05 -34.00 -13.39
C ALA A 163 3.87 -33.85 -12.42
N LYS A 164 2.86 -33.04 -12.77
CA LYS A 164 1.71 -32.72 -11.89
C LYS A 164 0.84 -33.94 -11.55
N ALA A 165 0.95 -35.04 -12.31
CA ALA A 165 0.23 -36.29 -12.08
C ALA A 165 0.98 -37.31 -11.20
N ALA A 166 2.27 -37.12 -10.93
CA ALA A 166 3.11 -38.06 -10.17
C ALA A 166 3.42 -37.62 -8.72
N ALA A 167 3.14 -36.36 -8.38
CA ALA A 167 3.50 -35.73 -7.11
C ALA A 167 2.79 -36.32 -5.87
N ASP A 168 1.73 -37.12 -6.04
CA ASP A 168 1.04 -37.80 -4.93
C ASP A 168 1.79 -39.02 -4.38
N SER A 169 2.90 -39.45 -5.00
CA SER A 169 3.49 -40.77 -4.72
C SER A 169 4.97 -40.82 -4.29
N SER A 170 5.67 -39.67 -4.14
CA SER A 170 7.07 -39.68 -3.69
C SER A 170 7.33 -38.71 -2.54
N VAL A 171 6.69 -38.97 -1.40
CA VAL A 171 7.12 -38.43 -0.11
C VAL A 171 8.50 -39.02 0.19
N SER A 172 9.57 -38.27 -0.13
CA SER A 172 10.90 -38.60 0.37
C SER A 172 10.86 -38.65 1.90
N ALA A 173 11.26 -39.81 2.44
CA ALA A 173 11.10 -40.16 3.85
C ALA A 173 12.00 -39.38 4.83
N SER A 174 12.74 -38.37 4.38
CA SER A 174 13.64 -37.56 5.21
C SER A 174 13.27 -36.08 5.09
N ALA A 175 13.14 -35.40 6.23
CA ALA A 175 12.82 -33.98 6.27
C ALA A 175 13.97 -33.16 5.66
N LEU A 176 13.67 -32.31 4.68
CA LEU A 176 14.68 -31.53 3.96
C LEU A 176 15.11 -30.30 4.75
N VAL A 177 14.16 -29.60 5.38
CA VAL A 177 14.38 -28.38 6.16
C VAL A 177 13.47 -28.41 7.41
N PRO A 178 13.75 -29.29 8.40
CA PRO A 178 12.96 -29.37 9.63
C PRO A 178 13.17 -28.15 10.54
N VAL A 179 12.07 -27.64 11.10
CA VAL A 179 12.11 -26.64 12.18
C VAL A 179 12.67 -27.27 13.45
N THR A 180 13.80 -26.78 13.93
CA THR A 180 14.49 -27.32 15.11
C THR A 180 14.36 -26.43 16.34
N LEU A 181 14.18 -25.12 16.16
CA LEU A 181 13.90 -24.16 17.22
C LEU A 181 12.67 -23.33 16.86
N MET A 182 11.83 -23.03 17.85
CA MET A 182 10.69 -22.12 17.72
C MET A 182 10.32 -21.58 19.10
N TYR A 183 10.12 -20.26 19.20
CA TYR A 183 9.60 -19.64 20.41
C TYR A 183 9.01 -18.24 20.09
N PRO A 184 7.93 -17.81 20.78
CA PRO A 184 7.02 -18.62 21.59
C PRO A 184 6.30 -19.69 20.77
N GLN A 185 5.95 -20.81 21.39
CA GLN A 185 5.12 -21.82 20.73
C GLN A 185 3.68 -21.32 20.70
N ARG A 186 3.26 -20.75 19.57
CA ARG A 186 1.88 -20.32 19.29
C ARG A 186 1.19 -21.36 18.40
N SER A 187 -0.14 -21.43 18.43
CA SER A 187 -0.92 -22.32 17.55
C SER A 187 -0.67 -22.09 16.05
N GLU A 188 -0.33 -20.85 15.69
CA GLU A 188 -0.07 -20.41 14.32
C GLU A 188 1.36 -20.70 13.83
N ALA A 189 2.30 -20.93 14.77
CA ALA A 189 3.71 -21.17 14.45
C ALA A 189 3.92 -22.60 13.98
N ALA A 190 4.90 -22.81 13.10
CA ALA A 190 5.24 -24.16 12.63
C ALA A 190 5.63 -25.05 13.81
N PRO A 191 5.06 -26.27 13.94
CA PRO A 191 5.47 -27.21 14.96
C PRO A 191 6.96 -27.55 14.84
N LEU A 192 7.60 -27.86 15.96
CA LEU A 192 8.94 -28.46 15.94
C LEU A 192 8.91 -29.75 15.10
N ALA A 193 10.00 -30.01 14.38
CA ALA A 193 10.15 -31.08 13.39
C ALA A 193 9.22 -30.98 12.15
N TYR A 194 8.43 -29.91 12.00
CA TYR A 194 7.74 -29.65 10.74
C TYR A 194 8.77 -29.35 9.64
N ASP A 195 8.66 -30.04 8.50
CA ASP A 195 9.54 -29.83 7.36
C ASP A 195 9.00 -28.72 6.45
N LEU A 196 9.69 -27.58 6.44
CA LEU A 196 9.33 -26.44 5.60
C LEU A 196 9.48 -26.75 4.10
N GLY A 197 10.28 -27.76 3.75
CA GLY A 197 10.46 -28.23 2.38
C GLY A 197 9.24 -28.96 1.80
N ARG A 198 8.22 -29.29 2.61
CA ARG A 198 7.00 -29.96 2.11
C ARG A 198 6.06 -29.04 1.36
N ASP A 199 5.97 -27.78 1.77
CA ASP A 199 5.05 -26.81 1.18
C ASP A 199 5.70 -26.17 -0.07
N PRO A 200 5.07 -26.23 -1.26
CA PRO A 200 5.64 -25.66 -2.48
C PRO A 200 5.90 -24.15 -2.40
N SER A 201 5.02 -23.41 -1.71
CA SER A 201 5.16 -21.97 -1.56
C SER A 201 6.35 -21.63 -0.67
N ARG A 202 6.53 -22.34 0.46
CA ARG A 202 7.70 -22.21 1.34
C ARG A 202 8.99 -22.66 0.65
N ARG A 203 8.98 -23.76 -0.12
CA ARG A 203 10.12 -24.19 -0.94
C ARG A 203 10.63 -23.06 -1.83
N SER A 204 9.72 -22.37 -2.52
CA SER A 204 10.10 -21.24 -3.39
C SER A 204 10.74 -20.10 -2.60
N ALA A 205 10.22 -19.76 -1.42
CA ALA A 205 10.75 -18.70 -0.58
C ALA A 205 12.13 -19.07 0.00
N LEU A 206 12.30 -20.30 0.51
CA LEU A 206 13.58 -20.82 1.00
C LEU A 206 14.65 -20.79 -0.10
N LEU A 207 14.29 -21.20 -1.31
CA LEU A 207 15.22 -21.16 -2.45
C LEU A 207 15.59 -19.73 -2.83
N ARG A 208 14.62 -18.80 -2.87
CA ARG A 208 14.89 -17.37 -3.11
C ARG A 208 15.83 -16.79 -2.04
N ALA A 209 15.60 -17.13 -0.78
CA ALA A 209 16.44 -16.71 0.34
C ALA A 209 17.87 -17.22 0.14
N ALA A 210 18.03 -18.53 -0.07
CA ALA A 210 19.32 -19.17 -0.32
C ALA A 210 20.05 -18.61 -1.56
N ASP A 211 19.33 -18.29 -2.62
CA ASP A 211 19.86 -17.75 -3.88
C ASP A 211 20.32 -16.31 -3.79
N THR A 212 19.76 -15.52 -2.88
CA THR A 212 20.00 -14.07 -2.80
C THR A 212 20.83 -13.69 -1.59
N GLY A 213 20.82 -14.50 -0.53
CA GLY A 213 21.35 -14.11 0.77
C GLY A 213 20.52 -13.02 1.46
N GLN A 214 19.34 -12.72 0.93
CA GLN A 214 18.42 -11.71 1.43
C GLN A 214 17.20 -12.38 2.05
N PRO A 215 16.45 -11.69 2.93
CA PRO A 215 15.21 -12.24 3.46
C PRO A 215 14.22 -12.54 2.33
N ALA A 216 13.45 -13.62 2.46
CA ALA A 216 12.36 -13.96 1.57
C ALA A 216 11.03 -13.95 2.32
N LEU A 217 10.09 -13.13 1.83
CA LEU A 217 8.75 -13.03 2.38
C LEU A 217 7.85 -14.04 1.66
N ILE A 218 6.91 -14.60 2.41
CA ILE A 218 5.73 -15.28 1.89
C ILE A 218 4.49 -14.71 2.55
N ALA A 219 3.44 -14.53 1.76
CA ALA A 219 2.13 -14.16 2.25
C ALA A 219 1.15 -15.32 2.08
N HIS A 220 0.66 -15.86 3.19
CA HIS A 220 -0.37 -16.89 3.17
C HIS A 220 -1.76 -16.23 3.18
N PRO A 221 -2.60 -16.50 2.16
CA PRO A 221 -3.96 -15.99 2.15
C PRO A 221 -4.80 -16.65 3.25
N VAL A 222 -5.86 -15.97 3.67
CA VAL A 222 -6.87 -16.54 4.57
C VAL A 222 -7.58 -17.67 3.84
N ALA A 223 -7.51 -18.90 4.38
CA ALA A 223 -8.26 -20.02 3.82
C ALA A 223 -9.76 -19.77 4.00
N PHE A 224 -10.52 -19.69 2.91
CA PHE A 224 -11.95 -19.34 2.91
C PHE A 224 -12.84 -20.41 3.56
N ASP A 225 -12.32 -21.60 3.90
CA ASP A 225 -13.10 -22.78 4.29
C ASP A 225 -12.57 -23.53 5.54
N THR A 226 -12.29 -22.81 6.64
CA THR A 226 -12.05 -23.49 7.93
C THR A 226 -12.93 -22.92 9.04
N ARG A 227 -13.71 -23.81 9.69
CA ARG A 227 -14.67 -23.57 10.78
C ARG A 227 -14.02 -23.20 12.12
N THR A 228 -12.75 -22.81 12.13
CA THR A 228 -11.99 -22.45 13.34
C THR A 228 -11.55 -21.00 13.28
N ASP A 229 -11.42 -20.38 14.45
CA ASP A 229 -11.18 -18.96 14.77
C ASP A 229 -9.89 -18.34 14.16
N SER A 230 -9.21 -19.05 13.26
CA SER A 230 -7.93 -18.70 12.63
C SER A 230 -8.13 -18.02 11.27
N ARG A 231 -9.01 -17.02 11.19
CA ARG A 231 -9.29 -16.21 9.99
C ARG A 231 -8.32 -15.04 9.81
N ARG A 232 -7.03 -15.24 10.09
CA ARG A 232 -6.05 -14.15 10.06
C ARG A 232 -5.03 -14.36 8.96
N PRO A 233 -4.74 -13.35 8.12
CA PRO A 233 -3.63 -13.42 7.17
C PRO A 233 -2.33 -13.62 7.92
N ARG A 234 -1.40 -14.39 7.34
CA ARG A 234 -0.12 -14.69 7.97
C ARG A 234 1.02 -14.44 7.01
N PHE A 235 2.03 -13.72 7.47
CA PHE A 235 3.28 -13.54 6.73
C PHE A 235 4.38 -14.37 7.38
N GLU A 236 5.24 -14.97 6.58
CA GLU A 236 6.46 -15.61 7.08
C GLU A 236 7.66 -14.99 6.39
N LEU A 237 8.73 -14.76 7.17
CA LEU A 237 9.98 -14.24 6.67
C LEU A 237 11.09 -15.27 6.90
N TYR A 238 11.87 -15.53 5.87
CA TYR A 238 12.96 -16.50 5.87
C TYR A 238 14.29 -15.81 5.61
N LEU A 239 15.28 -16.00 6.47
CA LEU A 239 16.63 -15.49 6.26
C LEU A 239 17.63 -16.66 6.27
N PRO A 240 18.47 -16.84 5.24
CA PRO A 240 19.41 -17.95 5.20
C PRO A 240 20.57 -17.70 6.15
N VAL A 241 21.03 -18.77 6.80
CA VAL A 241 22.27 -18.79 7.58
C VAL A 241 23.28 -19.62 6.80
N TYR A 242 24.40 -19.02 6.42
CA TYR A 242 25.48 -19.68 5.69
C TYR A 242 26.56 -20.17 6.67
N ARG A 243 27.24 -21.27 6.32
CA ARG A 243 28.39 -21.76 7.10
C ARG A 243 29.60 -20.85 6.92
N SER A 244 29.78 -20.33 5.71
CA SER A 244 30.89 -19.44 5.39
C SER A 244 30.52 -17.98 5.69
N ALA A 245 31.49 -17.20 6.17
CA ALA A 245 31.30 -15.77 6.43
C ALA A 245 31.15 -14.94 5.14
N SER A 246 31.78 -15.38 4.05
CA SER A 246 31.70 -14.74 2.74
C SER A 246 30.70 -15.46 1.84
N LEU A 247 29.75 -14.71 1.29
CA LEU A 247 28.76 -15.23 0.37
C LEU A 247 29.38 -15.53 -1.00
N SER A 248 29.19 -16.76 -1.51
CA SER A 248 29.69 -17.13 -2.84
C SER A 248 28.94 -16.40 -3.96
N ALA A 249 29.61 -16.14 -5.08
CA ALA A 249 29.02 -15.47 -6.24
C ALA A 249 27.96 -16.34 -6.95
N THR A 250 28.18 -17.66 -7.02
CA THR A 250 27.28 -18.58 -7.72
C THR A 250 26.13 -19.02 -6.81
N LYS A 251 24.95 -19.26 -7.39
CA LYS A 251 23.77 -19.70 -6.63
C LYS A 251 23.95 -21.11 -6.10
N GLU A 252 24.56 -21.98 -6.90
CA GLU A 252 24.79 -23.38 -6.59
C GLU A 252 25.70 -23.54 -5.37
N ALA A 253 26.81 -22.78 -5.34
CA ALA A 253 27.71 -22.78 -4.18
C ALA A 253 27.05 -22.18 -2.93
N ARG A 254 26.24 -21.12 -3.09
CA ARG A 254 25.47 -20.55 -1.97
C ARG A 254 24.51 -21.56 -1.37
N ARG A 255 23.73 -22.26 -2.20
CA ARG A 255 22.78 -23.30 -1.75
C ARG A 255 23.50 -24.40 -0.97
N ALA A 256 24.65 -24.87 -1.46
CA ALA A 256 25.44 -25.89 -0.79
C ALA A 256 26.00 -25.41 0.57
N ASP A 257 26.26 -24.11 0.70
CA ASP A 257 26.82 -23.51 1.92
C ASP A 257 25.76 -23.15 2.99
N VAL A 258 24.46 -23.26 2.69
CA VAL A 258 23.39 -23.02 3.66
C VAL A 258 23.46 -24.02 4.82
N ALA A 259 23.53 -23.50 6.05
CA ALA A 259 23.44 -24.24 7.30
C ALA A 259 21.99 -24.39 7.80
N GLY A 260 21.13 -23.45 7.44
CA GLY A 260 19.73 -23.41 7.84
C GLY A 260 19.09 -22.06 7.54
N PHE A 261 17.91 -21.85 8.11
CA PHE A 261 17.12 -20.65 7.92
C PHE A 261 16.58 -20.15 9.26
N VAL A 262 16.73 -18.86 9.53
CA VAL A 262 15.94 -18.19 10.56
C VAL A 262 14.56 -17.91 9.99
N VAL A 263 13.53 -18.19 10.77
CA VAL A 263 12.13 -18.06 10.39
C VAL A 263 11.44 -17.12 11.36
N ALA A 264 10.70 -16.14 10.85
CA ALA A 264 9.77 -15.36 11.66
C ALA A 264 8.35 -15.55 11.16
N HIS A 265 7.43 -15.82 12.07
CA HIS A 265 6.00 -15.75 11.83
C HIS A 265 5.52 -14.35 12.20
N LEU A 266 4.92 -13.65 11.25
CA LEU A 266 4.46 -12.29 11.41
C LEU A 266 2.93 -12.23 11.42
N ASP A 267 2.41 -11.35 12.27
CA ASP A 267 0.99 -11.02 12.32
C ASP A 267 0.67 -9.99 11.24
N ALA A 268 0.12 -10.46 10.12
CA ALA A 268 -0.20 -9.57 9.02
C ALA A 268 -1.39 -8.66 9.37
N GLU A 269 -2.33 -9.11 10.19
CA GLU A 269 -3.45 -8.29 10.63
C GLU A 269 -2.97 -7.17 11.54
N TRP A 270 -2.07 -7.44 12.48
CA TRP A 270 -1.45 -6.38 13.28
C TRP A 270 -0.62 -5.43 12.42
N LEU A 271 0.21 -5.94 11.51
CA LEU A 271 1.05 -5.11 10.64
C LEU A 271 0.23 -4.15 9.78
N LEU A 272 -0.86 -4.64 9.19
CA LEU A 272 -1.71 -3.90 8.26
C LEU A 272 -2.76 -3.06 9.00
N GLY A 273 -3.39 -3.59 10.04
CA GLY A 273 -4.36 -2.86 10.87
C GLY A 273 -3.71 -1.76 11.73
N SER A 274 -2.44 -1.90 12.10
CA SER A 274 -1.70 -0.81 12.77
C SER A 274 -1.30 0.33 11.81
N LEU A 275 -1.55 0.20 10.50
CA LEU A 275 -1.50 1.34 9.57
C LEU A 275 -2.75 2.22 9.72
N GLU A 276 -3.89 1.65 10.13
CA GLU A 276 -5.20 2.32 10.16
C GLU A 276 -5.40 3.27 11.34
N VAL A 277 -4.61 3.14 12.41
CA VAL A 277 -4.77 3.94 13.66
C VAL A 277 -4.65 5.46 13.41
N HIS A 278 -4.19 5.90 12.24
CA HIS A 278 -3.96 7.30 11.91
C HIS A 278 -4.92 7.91 10.88
N GLU A 279 -5.81 7.15 10.22
CA GLU A 279 -6.56 7.66 9.06
C GLU A 279 -8.04 7.30 9.06
N ARG A 280 -8.89 8.28 9.37
CA ARG A 280 -10.32 8.17 9.07
C ARG A 280 -10.51 8.35 7.56
N ASN A 281 -11.25 7.44 6.91
CA ASN A 281 -11.83 7.60 5.57
C ASN A 281 -10.90 7.31 4.36
N ILE A 282 -9.83 6.53 4.53
CA ILE A 282 -9.12 5.87 3.41
C ILE A 282 -9.20 4.37 3.64
N ASP A 283 -9.71 3.65 2.65
CA ASP A 283 -9.81 2.20 2.66
C ASP A 283 -8.54 1.59 2.04
N LEU A 284 -8.01 0.54 2.67
CA LEU A 284 -6.86 -0.21 2.19
C LEU A 284 -7.26 -1.65 1.88
N GLN A 285 -6.91 -2.12 0.68
CA GLN A 285 -6.94 -3.53 0.32
C GLN A 285 -5.54 -4.01 -0.08
N VAL A 286 -5.13 -5.17 0.42
CA VAL A 286 -3.81 -5.74 0.15
C VAL A 286 -3.97 -7.11 -0.49
N TYR A 287 -3.29 -7.32 -1.61
CA TYR A 287 -3.29 -8.56 -2.37
C TYR A 287 -1.87 -9.11 -2.53
N SER A 288 -1.75 -10.43 -2.69
CA SER A 288 -0.50 -11.08 -3.09
C SER A 288 -0.73 -12.24 -4.06
N GLY A 289 0.32 -12.58 -4.82
CA GLY A 289 0.36 -13.73 -5.69
C GLY A 289 -0.23 -13.50 -7.09
N ALA A 290 -0.11 -14.55 -7.91
CA ALA A 290 -0.71 -14.64 -9.23
C ALA A 290 -1.37 -16.04 -9.34
N PRO A 291 -2.71 -16.15 -9.32
CA PRO A 291 -3.70 -15.06 -9.27
C PRO A 291 -3.68 -14.27 -7.95
N ALA A 292 -4.15 -13.02 -7.99
CA ALA A 292 -4.15 -12.12 -6.84
C ALA A 292 -5.14 -12.59 -5.77
N ASN A 293 -4.64 -12.88 -4.58
CA ASN A 293 -5.44 -13.27 -3.41
C ASN A 293 -5.50 -12.12 -2.41
N LEU A 294 -6.70 -11.85 -1.89
CA LEU A 294 -6.90 -10.84 -0.85
C LEU A 294 -6.26 -11.33 0.47
N LEU A 295 -5.39 -10.48 1.02
CA LEU A 295 -4.74 -10.70 2.31
C LEU A 295 -5.41 -9.89 3.41
N TYR A 296 -5.77 -8.64 3.12
CA TYR A 296 -6.30 -7.71 4.09
C TYR A 296 -7.22 -6.71 3.42
N ALA A 297 -8.28 -6.32 4.12
CA ALA A 297 -9.15 -5.21 3.75
C ALA A 297 -9.65 -4.53 5.02
N THR A 298 -9.67 -3.20 5.03
CA THR A 298 -10.33 -2.40 6.08
C THR A 298 -11.82 -2.78 6.16
N SER A 299 -12.40 -2.79 7.37
CA SER A 299 -13.79 -3.28 7.60
C SER A 299 -14.82 -2.59 6.71
N ASP A 300 -14.68 -1.28 6.47
CA ASP A 300 -15.59 -0.51 5.61
C ASP A 300 -15.55 -0.99 4.15
N ALA A 301 -14.40 -1.47 3.67
CA ALA A 301 -14.20 -1.96 2.30
C ALA A 301 -14.83 -3.35 2.04
N LEU A 302 -15.02 -4.16 3.08
CA LEU A 302 -15.60 -5.51 2.99
C LEU A 302 -17.13 -5.48 3.05
N ASP A 303 -17.69 -4.66 3.94
CA ASP A 303 -19.13 -4.59 4.18
C ASP A 303 -19.84 -3.59 3.25
N ASN A 304 -19.14 -2.58 2.75
CA ASN A 304 -19.68 -1.57 1.84
C ASN A 304 -18.69 -1.30 0.72
N ALA A 305 -18.78 -2.04 -0.39
CA ALA A 305 -18.16 -1.57 -1.63
C ALA A 305 -18.66 -0.14 -1.87
N PRO A 306 -17.79 0.89 -1.87
CA PRO A 306 -18.24 2.27 -1.89
C PRO A 306 -19.09 2.46 -3.14
N ALA A 307 -20.32 2.96 -2.95
CA ALA A 307 -21.27 3.13 -4.04
C ALA A 307 -20.68 3.98 -5.18
N GLN A 308 -19.75 4.88 -4.85
CA GLN A 308 -18.87 5.59 -5.77
C GLN A 308 -17.49 5.79 -5.12
N THR A 309 -16.43 5.34 -5.80
CA THR A 309 -15.04 5.64 -5.41
C THR A 309 -14.68 7.04 -5.91
N LEU A 310 -14.27 7.92 -5.00
CA LEU A 310 -13.82 9.28 -5.35
C LEU A 310 -12.38 9.30 -5.88
N PHE A 311 -11.46 8.74 -5.10
CA PHE A 311 -10.05 8.63 -5.47
C PHE A 311 -9.61 7.18 -5.32
N SER A 312 -8.73 6.75 -6.21
CA SER A 312 -8.13 5.41 -6.19
C SER A 312 -6.66 5.49 -6.56
N ARG A 313 -5.83 4.72 -5.86
CA ARG A 313 -4.40 4.59 -6.15
C ARG A 313 -3.96 3.17 -5.86
N THR A 314 -3.21 2.60 -6.81
CA THR A 314 -2.62 1.27 -6.67
C THR A 314 -1.12 1.39 -6.59
N GLU A 315 -0.52 0.77 -5.57
CA GLU A 315 0.92 0.67 -5.41
C GLU A 315 1.37 -0.79 -5.32
N THR A 316 2.61 -1.05 -5.74
CA THR A 316 3.22 -2.38 -5.60
C THR A 316 4.43 -2.29 -4.69
N LEU A 317 4.31 -2.88 -3.49
CA LEU A 317 5.40 -3.02 -2.55
C LEU A 317 6.10 -4.36 -2.78
N ARG A 318 7.35 -4.33 -3.23
CA ARG A 318 8.19 -5.54 -3.31
C ARG A 318 9.03 -5.66 -2.04
N PHE A 319 8.82 -6.74 -1.29
CA PHE A 319 9.60 -7.04 -0.09
C PHE A 319 9.91 -8.54 -0.04
N GLY A 320 11.17 -8.90 0.26
CA GLY A 320 11.61 -10.30 0.31
C GLY A 320 11.29 -11.12 -0.95
N GLY A 321 11.30 -10.50 -2.13
CA GLY A 321 10.98 -11.14 -3.40
C GLY A 321 9.49 -11.33 -3.69
N GLU A 322 8.60 -11.02 -2.74
CA GLU A 322 7.15 -11.11 -2.89
C GLU A 322 6.57 -9.73 -3.28
N PRO A 323 5.80 -9.62 -4.38
CA PRO A 323 5.10 -8.39 -4.72
C PRO A 323 3.73 -8.33 -4.01
N LEU A 324 3.57 -7.36 -3.12
CA LEU A 324 2.29 -7.02 -2.49
C LEU A 324 1.65 -5.88 -3.28
N THR A 325 0.39 -6.03 -3.66
CA THR A 325 -0.40 -4.99 -4.33
C THR A 325 -1.31 -4.31 -3.31
N LEU A 326 -1.12 -3.01 -3.11
CA LEU A 326 -1.87 -2.18 -2.19
C LEU A 326 -2.81 -1.28 -3.00
N ILE A 327 -4.10 -1.36 -2.71
CA ILE A 327 -5.13 -0.54 -3.36
C ILE A 327 -5.72 0.36 -2.28
N TYR A 328 -5.58 1.66 -2.50
CA TYR A 328 -6.12 2.72 -1.65
C TYR A 328 -7.34 3.32 -2.33
N THR A 329 -8.45 3.43 -1.60
CA THR A 329 -9.69 4.05 -2.10
C THR A 329 -10.29 5.01 -1.09
N THR A 330 -11.03 6.00 -1.58
CA THR A 330 -11.84 6.90 -0.74
C THR A 330 -13.26 6.99 -1.27
N ASP A 331 -14.19 7.34 -0.38
CA ASP A 331 -15.57 7.71 -0.72
C ASP A 331 -15.85 9.19 -0.41
N ASP A 332 -17.10 9.63 -0.60
CA ASP A 332 -17.56 11.00 -0.36
C ASP A 332 -17.28 11.54 1.04
N ARG A 333 -17.14 10.67 2.05
CA ARG A 333 -16.87 11.07 3.44
C ARG A 333 -15.45 11.63 3.60
N TYR A 334 -14.56 11.41 2.63
CA TYR A 334 -13.21 11.97 2.59
C TYR A 334 -13.20 13.49 2.34
N LEU A 335 -14.14 13.98 1.54
CA LEU A 335 -14.39 15.41 1.36
C LEU A 335 -15.23 15.89 2.55
N GLY A 336 -14.57 16.28 3.65
CA GLY A 336 -15.25 16.58 4.91
C GLY A 336 -16.42 17.55 4.75
N PHE A 337 -17.49 17.33 5.53
CA PHE A 337 -18.71 18.16 5.51
C PHE A 337 -18.46 19.69 5.61
N GLY A 338 -17.34 20.11 6.20
CA GLY A 338 -16.96 21.53 6.29
C GLY A 338 -16.57 22.18 4.96
N ASP A 339 -15.98 21.42 4.03
CA ASP A 339 -15.45 21.95 2.76
C ASP A 339 -16.59 22.28 1.79
N THR A 340 -17.65 21.48 1.79
CA THR A 340 -18.85 21.69 0.97
C THR A 340 -19.76 22.79 1.52
N VAL A 341 -19.95 22.85 2.84
CA VAL A 341 -20.79 23.89 3.49
C VAL A 341 -20.15 25.28 3.37
N SER A 342 -18.82 25.39 3.56
CA SER A 342 -18.09 26.66 3.41
C SER A 342 -18.20 27.19 1.97
N THR A 343 -18.05 26.30 0.99
CA THR A 343 -18.15 26.63 -0.43
C THR A 343 -19.57 27.08 -0.83
N ALA A 344 -20.62 26.42 -0.32
CA ALA A 344 -22.00 26.82 -0.56
C ALA A 344 -22.37 28.16 0.09
N LEU A 345 -21.87 28.42 1.31
CA LEU A 345 -22.12 29.67 2.03
C LEU A 345 -21.48 30.86 1.31
N VAL A 346 -20.25 30.71 0.79
CA VAL A 346 -19.58 31.73 -0.04
C VAL A 346 -20.41 32.07 -1.28
N LEU A 347 -21.00 31.07 -1.94
CA LEU A 347 -21.86 31.30 -3.11
C LEU A 347 -23.13 32.09 -2.72
N VAL A 348 -23.84 31.65 -1.67
CA VAL A 348 -25.07 32.30 -1.22
C VAL A 348 -24.81 33.74 -0.78
N LEU A 349 -23.77 33.97 0.02
CA LEU A 349 -23.43 35.30 0.53
C LEU A 349 -22.94 36.22 -0.61
N GLY A 350 -22.19 35.68 -1.58
CA GLY A 350 -21.76 36.39 -2.77
C GLY A 350 -22.93 36.80 -3.68
N VAL A 351 -23.91 35.92 -3.86
CA VAL A 351 -25.14 36.25 -4.63
C VAL A 351 -25.94 37.34 -3.92
N LEU A 352 -26.14 37.24 -2.60
CA LEU A 352 -26.85 38.26 -1.82
C LEU A 352 -26.15 39.63 -1.90
N ALA A 353 -24.82 39.66 -1.76
CA ALA A 353 -24.04 40.89 -1.91
C ALA A 353 -24.14 41.48 -3.34
N SER A 354 -24.17 40.62 -4.36
CA SER A 354 -24.34 41.05 -5.76
C SER A 354 -25.72 41.68 -6.01
N VAL A 355 -26.78 41.09 -5.45
CA VAL A 355 -28.14 41.65 -5.52
C VAL A 355 -28.21 42.99 -4.79
N PHE A 356 -27.61 43.09 -3.60
CA PHE A 356 -27.59 44.31 -2.81
C PHE A 356 -26.85 45.45 -3.53
N MET A 357 -25.69 45.16 -4.14
CA MET A 357 -24.94 46.15 -4.90
C MET A 357 -25.72 46.63 -6.14
N ALA A 358 -26.38 45.71 -6.86
CA ALA A 358 -27.21 46.05 -8.02
C ALA A 358 -28.40 46.93 -7.64
N ALA A 359 -29.06 46.65 -6.51
CA ALA A 359 -30.14 47.47 -5.98
C ALA A 359 -29.66 48.88 -5.61
N LEU A 360 -28.48 49.00 -5.01
CA LEU A 360 -27.89 50.29 -4.63
C LEU A 360 -27.52 51.14 -5.86
N VAL A 361 -26.95 50.51 -6.90
CA VAL A 361 -26.68 51.18 -8.19
C VAL A 361 -27.98 51.66 -8.84
N TYR A 362 -29.03 50.85 -8.83
CA TYR A 362 -30.34 51.22 -9.36
C TYR A 362 -30.95 52.42 -8.64
N LEU A 363 -30.88 52.45 -7.29
CA LEU A 363 -31.38 53.55 -6.48
C LEU A 363 -30.62 54.86 -6.77
N ILE A 364 -29.27 54.84 -6.78
CA ILE A 364 -28.44 56.02 -7.08
C ILE A 364 -28.69 56.53 -8.51
N ALA A 365 -28.82 55.61 -9.48
CA ALA A 365 -29.03 55.99 -10.87
C ALA A 365 -30.44 56.54 -11.14
N ARG A 366 -31.44 56.18 -10.32
CA ARG A 366 -32.79 56.75 -10.34
C ARG A 366 -32.84 58.18 -9.78
N GLU A 367 -31.99 58.50 -8.81
CA GLU A 367 -31.97 59.81 -8.14
C GLU A 367 -31.22 60.91 -8.92
N ARG A 368 -30.50 60.58 -9.99
CA ARG A 368 -29.85 61.59 -10.84
C ARG A 368 -30.90 62.31 -11.71
N PRO A 369 -31.19 63.61 -11.50
CA PRO A 369 -32.08 64.36 -12.37
C PRO A 369 -31.42 64.50 -13.73
N THR A 370 -32.16 64.24 -14.81
CA THR A 370 -31.77 64.60 -16.16
C THR A 370 -31.66 66.13 -16.24
N ALA A 371 -30.43 66.65 -16.21
CA ALA A 371 -30.13 68.04 -16.52
C ALA A 371 -30.15 68.26 -18.04
#